data_AF-A0A2P6RAN1-F1
#
_entry.id   AF-A0A2P6RAN1-F1
#
_cell.length_a   1.000
_cell.length_b   1.000
_cell.length_c   1.000
_cell.angle_alpha   90.00
_cell.angle_beta   90.00
_cell.angle_gamma   90.00
#
_symmetry.space_group_name_H-M   'P 1'
#
loop_
_entity.id
_entity.type
_entity.pdbx_description
1 polymer ?
#
loop_
_entity_poly.entity_id
_entity_poly.type
_entity_poly.pdbx_seq_one_letter_code
_entity_poly.pdbx_strand_id
1 'polypeptide(L)'
;MARLQCMKFPDIISEQPRDALVVAAFTLSVHNGGDMSEAVDITRTITKPHDGSFHELLEPKSLDSEAYNKEVKDLEASFRLALDHMTDQQIVSEAMAAYPQALFPDLVFIPWGLSLRVSQIFSCVKVGGKLGFVAKQGSKIDYESLAQGSLPDVRHIFARFVFDTIYPL
;
A
#
# COMPACT_ATOMS: atom_id res chain seq x y z
N MET A 1 18.22 -8.66 17.87
CA MET A 1 17.90 -9.03 16.48
C MET A 1 17.05 -7.90 15.94
N ALA A 2 17.64 -7.02 15.12
CA ALA A 2 17.01 -5.78 14.67
C ALA A 2 15.86 -6.13 13.71
N ARG A 3 14.61 -5.89 14.13
CA ARG A 3 13.46 -5.95 13.24
C ARG A 3 13.49 -4.69 12.39
N LEU A 4 13.80 -4.88 11.10
CA LEU A 4 13.63 -3.89 10.05
C LEU A 4 12.16 -3.51 9.96
N GLN A 5 11.78 -2.37 10.55
CA GLN A 5 10.51 -1.72 10.28
C GLN A 5 10.78 -0.70 9.16
N CYS A 6 10.56 -1.11 7.91
CA CYS A 6 10.34 -0.13 6.83
C CYS A 6 9.11 0.69 7.22
N MET A 7 9.34 1.91 7.67
CA MET A 7 8.33 2.80 8.21
C MET A 7 7.22 3.07 7.17
N LYS A 8 5.96 3.06 7.62
CA LYS A 8 4.72 3.55 6.93
C LYS A 8 3.98 2.73 5.85
N PHE A 9 4.00 1.39 5.84
CA PHE A 9 2.79 0.65 5.38
C PHE A 9 1.99 0.14 6.59
N PRO A 10 2.63 -0.48 7.60
CA PRO A 10 1.94 -0.89 8.82
C PRO A 10 1.44 0.31 9.64
N ASP A 11 2.22 1.39 9.77
CA ASP A 11 1.83 2.54 10.61
C ASP A 11 0.62 3.32 10.06
N ILE A 12 0.46 3.39 8.73
CA ILE A 12 -0.68 4.05 8.08
C ILE A 12 -1.98 3.32 8.38
N ILE A 13 -1.91 1.99 8.44
CA ILE A 13 -3.03 1.12 8.82
C ILE A 13 -3.15 1.08 10.37
N SER A 14 -2.05 1.25 11.10
CA SER A 14 -2.06 1.27 12.57
C SER A 14 -2.69 2.53 13.15
N GLU A 15 -2.51 3.71 12.54
CA GLU A 15 -3.15 4.96 12.98
C GLU A 15 -4.65 4.95 12.70
N GLN A 16 -5.06 4.27 11.63
CA GLN A 16 -6.47 4.09 11.28
C GLN A 16 -6.71 2.67 10.78
N PRO A 17 -7.10 1.73 11.68
CA PRO A 17 -7.36 0.35 11.32
C PRO A 17 -8.27 0.22 10.11
N ARG A 18 -7.91 -0.64 9.16
CA ARG A 18 -8.61 -0.80 7.89
C ARG A 18 -9.22 -2.18 7.78
N ASP A 19 -10.38 -2.24 7.16
CA ASP A 19 -10.98 -3.50 6.72
C ASP A 19 -10.02 -4.28 5.81
N ALA A 20 -9.76 -5.54 6.14
CA ALA A 20 -8.82 -6.39 5.40
C ALA A 20 -9.18 -6.54 3.91
N LEU A 21 -10.47 -6.49 3.56
CA LEU A 21 -10.91 -6.50 2.17
C LEU A 21 -10.67 -5.14 1.51
N VAL A 22 -10.85 -4.01 2.21
CA VAL A 22 -10.50 -2.68 1.65
C VAL A 22 -9.02 -2.62 1.29
N VAL A 23 -8.14 -3.16 2.15
CA VAL A 23 -6.70 -3.25 1.86
C VAL A 23 -6.44 -4.16 0.65
N ALA A 24 -7.15 -5.28 0.54
CA ALA A 24 -7.07 -6.19 -0.62
C ALA A 24 -7.50 -5.50 -1.94
N ALA A 25 -8.63 -4.80 -1.94
CA ALA A 25 -9.11 -4.11 -3.14
C ALA A 25 -8.23 -2.93 -3.53
N PHE A 26 -7.72 -2.16 -2.57
CA PHE A 26 -6.70 -1.15 -2.84
C PHE A 26 -5.49 -1.77 -3.54
N THR A 27 -5.01 -2.89 -3.00
CA THR A 27 -3.85 -3.61 -3.52
C THR A 27 -4.08 -4.14 -4.93
N LEU A 28 -5.25 -4.72 -5.19
CA LEU A 28 -5.65 -5.15 -6.54
C LEU A 28 -5.82 -3.97 -7.49
N SER A 29 -6.38 -2.85 -7.03
CA SER A 29 -6.52 -1.63 -7.82
C SER A 29 -5.15 -1.07 -8.23
N VAL A 30 -4.15 -1.17 -7.36
CA VAL A 30 -2.77 -0.82 -7.70
C VAL A 30 -2.20 -1.80 -8.73
N HIS A 31 -2.44 -3.10 -8.54
CA HIS A 31 -1.95 -4.15 -9.44
C HIS A 31 -2.51 -4.03 -10.87
N ASN A 32 -3.83 -3.87 -10.99
CA ASN A 32 -4.54 -3.76 -12.27
C ASN A 32 -4.56 -2.33 -12.84
N GLY A 33 -3.75 -1.44 -12.27
CA GLY A 33 -3.49 -0.13 -12.83
C GLY A 33 -4.67 0.84 -12.72
N GLY A 34 -5.55 0.64 -11.74
CA GLY A 34 -6.62 1.56 -11.34
C GLY A 34 -8.03 1.07 -11.68
N ASP A 35 -8.21 -0.19 -12.10
CA ASP A 35 -9.53 -0.76 -12.33
C ASP A 35 -10.16 -1.19 -11.00
N MET A 36 -10.77 -0.22 -10.34
CA MET A 36 -11.39 -0.40 -9.03
C MET A 36 -12.60 -1.35 -9.08
N SER A 37 -13.32 -1.39 -10.20
CA SER A 37 -14.49 -2.29 -10.34
C SER A 37 -14.04 -3.74 -10.34
N GLU A 38 -13.06 -4.07 -11.18
CA GLU A 38 -12.47 -5.41 -11.22
C GLU A 38 -11.85 -5.78 -9.86
N ALA A 39 -11.12 -4.85 -9.24
CA ALA A 39 -10.49 -5.07 -7.95
C ALA A 39 -11.51 -5.40 -6.84
N VAL A 40 -12.62 -4.67 -6.78
CA VAL A 40 -13.70 -4.91 -5.81
C VAL A 40 -14.38 -6.25 -6.07
N ASP A 41 -14.66 -6.59 -7.34
CA ASP A 41 -15.30 -7.86 -7.69
C ASP A 41 -14.42 -9.06 -7.36
N ILE A 42 -13.11 -9.00 -7.64
CA ILE A 42 -12.16 -10.04 -7.21
C ILE A 42 -12.12 -10.13 -5.70
N THR A 43 -12.05 -9.00 -5.00
CA THR A 43 -11.96 -8.98 -3.53
C THR A 43 -13.15 -9.65 -2.87
N ARG A 44 -14.36 -9.49 -3.43
CA ARG A 44 -15.58 -10.15 -2.94
C ARG A 44 -15.53 -11.68 -3.06
N THR A 45 -14.68 -12.23 -3.92
CA THR A 45 -14.49 -13.68 -4.04
C THR A 45 -13.54 -14.26 -2.99
N ILE A 46 -12.85 -13.40 -2.22
CA ILE A 46 -11.93 -13.83 -1.16
C ILE A 46 -12.75 -14.35 0.02
N THR A 47 -12.75 -15.67 0.20
CA THR A 47 -13.39 -16.34 1.35
C THR A 47 -12.39 -16.71 2.44
N LYS A 48 -11.09 -16.58 2.16
CA LYS A 48 -10.02 -16.91 3.10
C LYS A 48 -9.96 -15.84 4.20
N PRO A 49 -9.90 -16.23 5.50
CA PRO A 49 -9.68 -15.26 6.56
C PRO A 49 -8.32 -14.60 6.41
N HIS A 50 -8.23 -13.32 6.77
CA HIS A 50 -6.95 -12.63 6.90
C HIS A 50 -6.23 -13.12 8.17
N ASP A 51 -4.92 -12.88 8.24
CA ASP A 51 -4.13 -13.19 9.42
C ASP A 51 -4.55 -12.28 10.60
N GLY A 52 -5.20 -12.88 11.60
CA GLY A 52 -5.69 -12.18 12.80
C GLY A 52 -4.60 -11.71 13.76
N SER A 53 -3.31 -11.95 13.46
CA SER A 53 -2.20 -11.39 14.23
C SER A 53 -1.97 -9.90 13.96
N PHE A 54 -2.54 -9.36 12.87
CA PHE A 54 -2.46 -7.93 12.53
C PHE A 54 -3.59 -7.14 13.19
N HIS A 55 -3.27 -6.41 14.26
CA HIS A 55 -4.22 -5.56 14.98
C HIS A 55 -4.66 -4.32 14.18
N GLU A 56 -3.91 -3.99 13.14
CA GLU A 56 -4.19 -2.90 12.21
C GLU A 56 -5.31 -3.28 11.22
N LEU A 57 -5.60 -4.58 11.07
CA LEU A 57 -6.65 -5.07 10.20
C LEU A 57 -7.96 -5.27 10.97
N LEU A 58 -9.03 -4.75 10.42
CA LEU A 58 -10.39 -4.96 10.89
C LEU A 58 -11.03 -6.13 10.16
N GLU A 59 -11.90 -6.83 10.88
CA GLU A 59 -12.76 -7.84 10.30
C GLU A 59 -13.56 -7.28 9.11
N PRO A 60 -13.63 -8.04 7.99
CA PRO A 60 -14.37 -7.63 6.81
C PRO A 60 -15.82 -7.25 7.09
N LYS A 61 -16.23 -6.07 6.63
CA LYS A 61 -17.59 -5.58 6.65
C LYS A 61 -18.22 -5.73 5.27
N SER A 62 -19.51 -6.03 5.26
CA SER A 62 -20.32 -5.99 4.05
C SER A 62 -20.57 -4.53 3.66
N LEU A 63 -19.70 -3.96 2.83
CA LEU A 63 -19.84 -2.62 2.26
C LEU A 63 -20.54 -2.68 0.89
N ASP A 64 -21.36 -1.67 0.60
CA ASP A 64 -21.82 -1.45 -0.78
C ASP A 64 -20.68 -0.92 -1.67
N SER A 65 -20.86 -0.93 -2.98
CA SER A 65 -19.82 -0.54 -3.94
C SER A 65 -19.35 0.92 -3.79
N GLU A 66 -20.23 1.84 -3.37
CA GLU A 66 -19.87 3.26 -3.23
C GLU A 66 -19.01 3.49 -1.98
N ALA A 67 -19.44 2.91 -0.85
CA ALA A 67 -18.68 2.88 0.39
C ALA A 67 -17.31 2.22 0.19
N TYR A 68 -17.26 1.14 -0.59
CA TYR A 68 -16.01 0.45 -0.93
C TYR A 68 -15.02 1.35 -1.66
N ASN A 69 -15.49 2.03 -2.72
CA ASN A 69 -14.68 2.93 -3.52
C ASN A 69 -14.19 4.12 -2.69
N LYS A 70 -15.03 4.61 -1.76
CA LYS A 70 -14.65 5.68 -0.84
C LYS A 70 -13.53 5.21 0.10
N GLU A 71 -13.67 4.08 0.77
CA GLU A 71 -12.66 3.55 1.70
C GLU A 71 -11.32 3.27 1.00
N VAL A 72 -11.34 2.74 -0.24
CA VAL A 72 -10.13 2.53 -1.05
C VAL A 72 -9.44 3.85 -1.39
N LYS A 73 -10.20 4.89 -1.75
CA LYS A 73 -9.65 6.23 -2.03
C LYS A 73 -9.14 6.93 -0.77
N ASP A 74 -9.83 6.76 0.34
CA ASP A 74 -9.40 7.30 1.64
C ASP A 74 -8.09 6.64 2.07
N LEU A 75 -7.93 5.33 1.86
CA LEU A 75 -6.66 4.62 2.08
C LEU A 75 -5.54 5.17 1.19
N GLU A 76 -5.79 5.40 -0.10
CA GLU A 76 -4.82 6.05 -1.00
C GLU A 76 -4.42 7.45 -0.52
N ALA A 77 -5.38 8.23 -0.03
CA ALA A 77 -5.11 9.55 0.52
C ALA A 77 -4.24 9.48 1.78
N SER A 78 -4.47 8.49 2.66
CA SER A 78 -3.60 8.23 3.82
C SER A 78 -2.16 7.89 3.38
N PHE A 79 -1.98 7.07 2.34
CA PHE A 79 -0.66 6.79 1.76
C PHE A 79 0.05 8.04 1.30
N ARG A 80 -0.66 8.92 0.58
CA ARG A 80 -0.08 10.17 0.09
C ARG A 80 0.31 11.09 1.23
N LEU A 81 -0.58 11.30 2.20
CA LEU A 81 -0.32 12.14 3.36
C LEU A 81 0.91 11.63 4.14
N ALA A 82 1.02 10.32 4.32
CA ALA A 82 2.15 9.71 4.99
C ALA A 82 3.47 9.92 4.24
N LEU A 83 3.46 9.83 2.90
CA LEU A 83 4.60 10.16 2.05
C LEU A 83 4.97 11.63 2.17
N ASP A 84 3.99 12.54 2.15
CA ASP A 84 4.22 13.97 2.32
C ASP A 84 4.88 14.25 3.68
N HIS A 85 4.39 13.63 4.76
CA HIS A 85 5.00 13.69 6.10
C HIS A 85 6.43 13.12 6.14
N MET A 86 6.82 12.18 5.27
CA MET A 86 8.20 11.67 5.18
C MET A 86 9.15 12.62 4.44
N THR A 87 8.60 13.58 3.70
CA THR A 87 9.36 14.59 2.97
C THR A 87 9.46 15.93 3.72
N ASP A 88 8.68 16.08 4.78
CA ASP A 88 8.70 17.28 5.62
C ASP A 88 9.76 17.14 6.72
N GLN A 89 10.78 18.01 6.65
CA GLN A 89 11.90 17.97 7.58
C GLN A 89 11.48 18.26 9.02
N GLN A 90 10.51 19.16 9.24
CA GLN A 90 10.06 19.52 10.58
C GLN A 90 9.29 18.36 11.20
N ILE A 91 8.32 17.78 10.47
CA ILE A 91 7.54 16.63 10.93
C ILE A 91 8.44 15.45 11.26
N VAL A 92 9.42 15.15 10.39
CA VAL A 92 10.39 14.07 10.64
C VAL A 92 11.23 14.36 11.88
N SER A 93 11.71 15.60 12.05
CA SER A 93 12.53 15.99 13.21
C SER A 93 11.75 15.87 14.53
N GLU A 94 10.49 16.31 14.55
CA GLU A 94 9.60 16.18 15.72
C GLU A 94 9.33 14.71 16.06
N ALA A 95 9.05 13.88 15.04
CA ALA A 95 8.88 12.44 15.24
C ALA A 95 10.16 11.77 15.79
N MET A 96 11.34 12.16 15.31
CA MET A 96 12.62 11.64 15.81
C MET A 96 12.90 12.06 17.25
N ALA A 97 12.48 13.26 17.66
CA ALA A 97 12.66 13.74 19.03
C ALA A 97 11.90 12.86 20.07
N ALA A 98 10.83 12.19 19.65
CA ALA A 98 10.11 11.22 20.49
C ALA A 98 10.89 9.92 20.73
N TYR A 99 11.93 9.64 19.94
CA TYR A 99 12.74 8.42 20.02
C TYR A 99 14.24 8.72 20.19
N PRO A 100 14.64 9.42 21.27
CA PRO A 100 16.02 9.91 21.45
C PRO A 100 17.06 8.79 21.63
N GLN A 101 16.61 7.56 21.93
CA GLN A 101 17.47 6.38 22.13
C GLN A 101 17.48 5.43 20.92
N ALA A 102 16.78 5.76 19.84
CA ALA A 102 16.83 4.95 18.63
C ALA A 102 18.23 5.06 18.01
N LEU A 103 19.05 4.01 18.17
CA LEU A 103 20.26 3.84 17.39
C LEU A 103 19.84 3.58 15.94
N PHE A 104 20.07 4.58 15.08
CA PHE A 104 19.64 4.56 13.67
C PHE A 104 18.12 4.44 13.54
N PRO A 105 17.35 5.48 13.89
CA PRO A 105 15.96 5.49 13.49
C PRO A 105 15.99 5.57 11.96
N ASP A 106 15.62 4.48 11.29
CA ASP A 106 15.38 4.40 9.84
C ASP A 106 14.16 5.27 9.43
N LEU A 107 13.92 6.37 10.15
CA LEU A 107 13.21 7.57 9.72
C LEU A 107 14.03 8.19 8.58
N VAL A 108 14.00 7.52 7.44
CA VAL A 108 14.57 8.03 6.21
C VAL A 108 13.70 9.20 5.81
N PHE A 109 14.15 10.42 6.08
CA PHE A 109 13.70 11.57 5.31
C PHE A 109 13.76 11.16 3.84
N ILE A 110 12.60 11.05 3.20
CA ILE A 110 12.53 10.61 1.81
C ILE A 110 12.77 11.85 0.96
N PRO A 111 13.79 11.86 0.08
CA PRO A 111 13.97 12.97 -0.84
C PRO A 111 12.72 13.16 -1.70
N TRP A 112 12.31 14.40 -1.92
CA TRP A 112 11.11 14.73 -2.71
C TRP A 112 11.05 14.00 -4.07
N GLY A 113 12.17 13.88 -4.77
CA GLY A 113 12.21 13.14 -6.03
C GLY A 113 11.86 11.66 -5.89
N LEU A 114 12.20 11.03 -4.77
CA LEU A 114 11.84 9.64 -4.46
C LEU A 114 10.37 9.53 -4.06
N SER A 115 9.83 10.46 -3.26
CA SER A 115 8.41 10.46 -2.89
C SER A 115 7.49 10.59 -4.11
N LEU A 116 7.87 11.41 -5.09
CA LEU A 116 7.14 11.52 -6.37
C LEU A 116 7.10 10.19 -7.13
N ARG A 117 8.22 9.44 -7.17
CA ARG A 117 8.27 8.12 -7.80
C ARG A 117 7.41 7.10 -7.06
N VAL A 118 7.42 7.11 -5.72
CA VAL A 118 6.56 6.23 -4.92
C VAL A 118 5.08 6.58 -5.11
N SER A 119 4.74 7.87 -5.14
CA SER A 119 3.37 8.34 -5.41
C SER A 119 2.83 7.88 -6.77
N GLN A 120 3.69 7.78 -7.79
CA GLN A 120 3.29 7.25 -9.11
C GLN A 120 2.80 5.79 -9.05
N ILE A 121 3.30 4.98 -8.10
CA ILE A 121 2.85 3.60 -7.90
C ILE A 121 1.34 3.59 -7.63
N PHE A 122 0.87 4.46 -6.74
CA PHE A 122 -0.52 4.48 -6.25
C PHE A 122 -1.44 5.42 -7.01
N SER A 123 -0.90 6.37 -7.78
CA SER A 123 -1.66 7.40 -8.49
C SER A 123 -2.82 6.87 -9.37
N CYS A 124 -2.73 5.64 -9.84
CA CYS A 124 -3.78 4.99 -10.63
C CYS A 124 -5.08 4.75 -9.85
N VAL A 125 -5.02 4.59 -8.53
CA VAL A 125 -6.20 4.41 -7.67
C VAL A 125 -7.01 5.71 -7.57
N LYS A 126 -6.34 6.87 -7.62
CA LYS A 126 -6.99 8.19 -7.60
C LYS A 126 -7.60 8.55 -8.94
N VAL A 127 -6.82 8.43 -10.01
CA VAL A 127 -7.16 8.94 -11.35
C VAL A 127 -8.03 7.95 -12.14
N GLY A 128 -8.04 6.68 -11.73
CA GLY A 128 -8.69 5.59 -12.45
C GLY A 128 -7.76 4.95 -13.48
N GLY A 129 -8.19 3.77 -13.96
CA GLY A 129 -7.46 2.96 -14.92
C GLY A 129 -7.03 3.71 -16.18
N LYS A 130 -5.78 3.52 -16.62
CA LYS A 130 -5.39 3.90 -17.98
C LYS A 130 -6.03 2.90 -18.96
N LEU A 131 -6.73 3.39 -19.97
CA LEU A 131 -7.24 2.57 -21.08
C LEU A 131 -6.09 1.71 -21.65
N GLY A 132 -6.28 0.39 -21.66
CA GLY A 132 -5.31 -0.58 -22.18
C GLY A 132 -4.18 -0.97 -21.21
N PHE A 133 -4.26 -0.64 -19.92
CA PHE A 133 -3.33 -1.20 -18.93
C PHE A 133 -3.55 -2.71 -18.83
N VAL A 134 -2.47 -3.49 -18.99
CA VAL A 134 -2.49 -4.94 -18.81
C VAL A 134 -1.67 -5.27 -17.56
N ALA A 135 -2.36 -5.76 -16.54
CA ALA A 135 -1.72 -6.21 -15.31
C ALA A 135 -0.78 -7.38 -15.61
N LYS A 136 0.41 -7.37 -15.00
CA LYS A 136 1.38 -8.46 -15.15
C LYS A 136 0.78 -9.76 -14.61
N GLN A 137 0.66 -10.75 -15.49
CA GLN A 137 0.17 -12.09 -15.16
C GLN A 137 1.30 -13.05 -14.80
N GLY A 138 1.01 -14.01 -13.92
CA GLY A 138 1.94 -15.06 -13.51
C GLY A 138 2.88 -14.68 -12.36
N SER A 139 3.69 -15.63 -11.93
CA SER A 139 4.53 -15.51 -10.71
C SER A 139 5.97 -15.11 -10.97
N LYS A 140 6.39 -14.99 -12.25
CA LYS A 140 7.77 -14.74 -12.64
C LYS A 140 8.12 -13.26 -12.46
N ILE A 141 9.09 -13.00 -11.58
CA ILE A 141 9.65 -11.67 -11.36
C ILE A 141 10.69 -11.40 -12.45
N ASP A 142 10.58 -10.24 -13.12
CA ASP A 142 11.63 -9.75 -13.99
C ASP A 142 12.51 -8.80 -13.16
N TYR A 143 13.64 -9.32 -12.70
CA TYR A 143 14.55 -8.58 -11.83
C TYR A 143 15.25 -7.43 -12.56
N GLU A 144 15.41 -7.51 -13.88
CA GLU A 144 16.01 -6.44 -14.67
C GLU A 144 15.05 -5.24 -14.77
N SER A 145 13.81 -5.50 -15.18
CA SER A 145 12.76 -4.47 -15.22
C SER A 145 12.47 -3.89 -13.83
N LEU A 146 12.47 -4.72 -12.78
CA LEU A 146 12.29 -4.27 -11.41
C LEU A 146 13.45 -3.39 -10.93
N ALA A 147 14.70 -3.73 -11.23
CA ALA A 147 15.87 -2.93 -10.88
C ALA A 147 15.86 -1.54 -11.54
N GLN A 148 15.23 -1.43 -12.72
CA GLN A 148 15.02 -0.16 -13.42
C GLN A 148 13.81 0.64 -12.87
N GLY A 149 13.02 0.07 -11.96
CA GLY A 149 11.84 0.72 -11.39
C GLY A 149 10.62 0.70 -12.32
N SER A 150 10.50 -0.32 -13.16
CA SER A 150 9.32 -0.55 -14.01
C SER A 150 8.03 -0.54 -13.19
N LEU A 151 7.12 0.40 -13.47
CA LEU A 151 5.86 0.56 -12.74
C LEU A 151 5.01 -0.72 -12.70
N PRO A 152 4.82 -1.46 -13.81
CA PRO A 152 4.10 -2.75 -13.78
C PRO A 152 4.73 -3.78 -12.83
N ASP A 153 6.07 -3.90 -12.82
CA ASP A 153 6.77 -4.86 -11.96
C ASP A 153 6.71 -4.44 -10.50
N VAL A 154 6.93 -3.16 -10.21
CA VAL A 154 6.84 -2.61 -8.85
C VAL A 154 5.43 -2.82 -8.28
N ARG A 155 4.37 -2.52 -9.06
CA ARG A 155 2.98 -2.73 -8.64
C ARG A 155 2.64 -4.20 -8.43
N HIS A 156 3.14 -5.08 -9.31
CA HIS A 156 2.94 -6.52 -9.18
C HIS A 156 3.61 -7.08 -7.91
N ILE A 157 4.87 -6.71 -7.65
CA ILE A 157 5.59 -7.14 -6.44
C ILE A 157 4.95 -6.58 -5.18
N PHE A 158 4.61 -5.29 -5.18
CA PHE A 158 3.88 -4.66 -4.08
C PHE A 158 2.60 -5.45 -3.77
N ALA A 159 1.80 -5.73 -4.80
CA ALA A 159 0.54 -6.43 -4.61
C ALA A 159 0.73 -7.83 -4.04
N ARG A 160 1.67 -8.59 -4.60
CA ARG A 160 2.00 -9.91 -4.11
C ARG A 160 2.48 -9.89 -2.66
N PHE A 161 3.37 -8.97 -2.32
CA PHE A 161 3.88 -8.84 -0.95
C PHE A 161 2.76 -8.56 0.05
N VAL A 162 1.86 -7.62 -0.26
CA VAL A 162 0.73 -7.29 0.62
C VAL A 162 -0.24 -8.48 0.73
N PHE A 163 -0.58 -9.15 -0.37
CA PHE A 163 -1.46 -10.33 -0.33
C PHE A 163 -0.86 -11.51 0.44
N ASP A 164 0.40 -11.85 0.18
CA ASP A 164 1.10 -12.95 0.87
C ASP A 164 1.25 -12.66 2.38
N THR A 165 1.27 -11.37 2.76
CA THR A 165 1.31 -10.93 4.17
C THR A 165 -0.06 -11.02 4.84
N ILE A 166 -1.12 -10.52 4.19
CA ILE A 166 -2.46 -10.44 4.79
C ILE A 166 -3.20 -11.78 4.73
N TYR A 167 -2.99 -12.57 3.68
CA TYR A 167 -3.66 -13.84 3.44
C TYR A 167 -2.64 -14.99 3.28
N PRO A 168 -1.78 -15.22 4.29
CA PRO A 168 -0.67 -16.18 4.21
C PRO A 168 -1.20 -17.59 3.93
N LEU A 169 -0.49 -18.35 3.07
CA LEU A 169 -0.88 -19.69 2.59
C LEU A 169 -1.38 -20.62 3.69
#